data_AF-A0A1Z1MQY0-F1
#
_entry.id   AF-A0A1Z1MQY0-F1
#
_cell.length_a   1.000
_cell.length_b   1.000
_cell.length_c   1.000
_cell.angle_alpha   90.00
_cell.angle_beta   90.00
_cell.angle_gamma   90.00
#
_symmetry.space_group_name_H-M   'P 1'
#
loop_
_entity.id
_entity.type
_entity.pdbx_description
1 polymer ?
#
loop_
_entity_poly.entity_id
_entity_poly.type
_entity_poly.pdbx_seq_one_letter_code
_entity_poly.pdbx_strand_id
1 'polypeptide(L)' 'MYKALINIKKIPNNIKIKIGKSKDQQLYLVGYKETFNKKKLPIIELSNNNRVWMLNEEIEFSIK' A
#
# COMPACT_ATOMS: atom_id res chain seq x y z
N MET A 1 3.89 16.44 -4.61
CA MET A 1 2.99 15.31 -4.27
C MET A 1 3.60 14.61 -3.06
N TYR A 2 2.91 14.58 -1.92
CA TYR A 2 3.45 13.96 -0.70
C TYR A 2 3.50 12.43 -0.89
N LYS A 3 4.70 11.86 -0.86
CA LYS A 3 4.93 10.41 -0.92
C LYS A 3 5.55 10.00 0.41
N ALA A 4 4.85 9.17 1.19
CA ALA A 4 5.39 8.60 2.42
C ALA A 4 5.84 7.16 2.16
N LEU A 5 7.03 6.81 2.65
CA LEU A 5 7.51 5.42 2.62
C LEU A 5 6.66 4.57 3.58
N ILE A 6 6.37 3.35 3.16
CA ILE A 6 5.57 2.41 3.95
C ILE A 6 6.20 1.02 3.95
N ASN A 7 5.99 0.30 5.05
CA ASN A 7 6.36 -1.10 5.19
C ASN A 7 5.09 -1.95 5.27
N ILE A 8 5.03 -3.05 4.53
CA ILE A 8 3.87 -3.94 4.59
C ILE A 8 4.10 -4.98 5.70
N LYS A 9 3.23 -4.99 6.72
CA LYS A 9 3.24 -6.00 7.78
C LYS A 9 2.77 -7.36 7.30
N LYS A 10 1.65 -7.36 6.57
CA LYS A 10 1.01 -8.58 6.11
C LYS A 10 0.54 -8.38 4.70
N ILE A 11 1.13 -9.13 3.77
CA ILE A 11 0.73 -9.10 2.37
C ILE A 11 -0.33 -10.19 2.16
N PRO A 12 -1.59 -9.84 1.85
CA PRO A 12 -2.60 -10.82 1.47
C PRO A 12 -2.16 -11.63 0.26
N ASN A 13 -2.45 -12.93 0.26
CA ASN A 13 -1.96 -13.87 -0.76
C ASN A 13 -2.35 -13.46 -2.20
N ASN A 14 -3.53 -12.85 -2.37
CA ASN A 14 -4.02 -12.38 -3.67
C ASN A 14 -3.18 -11.25 -4.28
N ILE A 15 -2.54 -10.41 -3.46
CA ILE A 15 -1.65 -9.33 -3.90
C ILE A 15 -0.17 -9.68 -3.69
N LYS A 16 0.14 -10.75 -2.95
CA LYS A 16 1.49 -11.27 -2.74
C LYS A 16 2.20 -11.62 -4.05
N ILE A 17 1.48 -12.04 -5.09
CA ILE A 17 2.08 -12.26 -6.42
C ILE A 17 2.46 -10.94 -7.09
N LYS A 18 1.64 -9.89 -6.90
CA LYS A 18 1.88 -8.55 -7.46
C LYS A 18 2.98 -7.80 -6.71
N ILE A 19 3.02 -7.94 -5.38
CA ILE A 19 3.98 -7.30 -4.47
C ILE A 19 5.25 -8.14 -4.30
N GLY A 20 5.19 -9.46 -4.47
CA GLY A 20 6.35 -10.35 -4.35
C GLY A 20 7.41 -10.06 -5.42
N LYS A 21 7.01 -9.52 -6.58
CA LYS A 21 7.94 -8.96 -7.57
C LYS A 21 8.59 -7.64 -7.12
N SER A 22 8.03 -6.99 -6.11
CA SER A 22 8.44 -5.68 -5.58
C SER A 22 8.94 -5.74 -4.14
N LYS A 23 9.33 -6.92 -3.64
CA LYS A 23 9.69 -7.16 -2.23
C LYS A 23 10.86 -6.29 -1.74
N ASP A 24 11.76 -5.90 -2.64
CA ASP A 24 12.90 -5.03 -2.38
C ASP A 24 12.68 -3.59 -2.88
N GLN A 25 11.46 -3.24 -3.28
CA GLN A 25 11.17 -1.94 -3.86
C GLN A 25 10.39 -1.06 -2.90
N GLN A 26 10.79 0.20 -2.86
CA GLN A 26 10.15 1.23 -2.06
C GLN A 26 8.68 1.36 -2.45
N LEU A 27 7.82 1.29 -1.44
CA LEU A 27 6.39 1.45 -1.57
C LEU A 27 6.02 2.84 -1.09
N TYR A 28 5.11 3.48 -1.81
CA TYR A 28 4.71 4.84 -1.51
C TYR A 28 3.22 4.93 -1.23
N LEU A 29 2.86 5.50 -0.09
CA LEU A 29 1.50 5.98 0.12
C LEU A 29 1.27 7.21 -0.77
N VAL A 30 0.29 7.12 -1.67
CA VAL A 30 -0.05 8.19 -2.62
C VAL A 30 -1.45 8.78 -2.42
N GLY A 31 -2.22 8.24 -1.47
CA GLY A 31 -3.52 8.76 -1.12
C GLY A 31 -4.39 7.76 -0.37
N TYR A 32 -5.69 8.04 -0.31
CA TYR A 32 -6.68 7.19 0.32
C TYR A 32 -7.90 7.04 -0.58
N LYS A 33 -8.48 5.83 -0.60
CA LYS A 33 -9.77 5.55 -1.21
C LYS A 33 -10.82 5.45 -0.11
N GLU A 34 -11.88 6.24 -0.23
CA GLU A 34 -13.04 6.08 0.64
C GLU A 34 -13.95 4.97 0.11
N THR A 35 -14.37 4.10 1.02
CA THR A 35 -15.35 3.05 0.74
C THR A 35 -16.75 3.51 1.14
N PHE A 36 -17.77 2.80 0.67
CA PHE A 36 -19.17 3.08 1.02
C PHE A 36 -19.43 3.19 2.53
N ASN A 37 -18.69 2.42 3.34
CA ASN A 37 -18.80 2.45 4.80
C ASN A 37 -17.95 3.56 5.46
N LYS A 38 -17.57 4.61 4.72
CA LYS A 38 -16.69 5.72 5.17
C LYS A 38 -15.31 5.27 5.67
N LYS A 39 -14.90 4.03 5.39
CA LYS A 39 -13.55 3.56 5.73
C LYS A 39 -12.57 4.08 4.68
N LYS A 40 -11.47 4.68 5.14
CA LYS A 40 -10.36 5.13 4.30
C LYS A 40 -9.33 4.02 4.15
N LEU A 41 -9.09 3.64 2.91
CA LEU A 41 -8.12 2.61 2.54
C LEU A 41 -6.89 3.26 1.90
N PRO A 42 -5.69 3.08 2.46
CA PRO A 42 -4.47 3.62 1.87
C PRO A 42 -4.27 3.09 0.45
N ILE A 43 -3.90 4.00 -0.45
CA ILE A 43 -3.50 3.69 -1.82
C ILE A 43 -1.98 3.66 -1.87
N ILE A 44 -1.44 2.50 -2.15
CA ILE A 44 -0.03 2.22 -2.29
C ILE A 44 0.33 2.21 -3.77
N GLU A 45 1.29 3.03 -4.15
CA GLU A 45 1.97 2.96 -5.44
C GLU A 45 3.16 2.01 -5.34
N LEU A 46 3.14 0.99 -6.19
CA LEU A 46 4.24 0.07 -6.43
C LEU A 46 5.22 0.70 -7.42
N SER A 47 6.46 0.20 -7.43
CA SER A 47 7.54 0.58 -8.35
C SER A 47 7.20 0.53 -9.85
N ASN A 48 6.26 -0.31 -10.25
CA ASN A 48 5.79 -0.45 -11.62
C ASN A 48 4.61 0.49 -11.94
N ASN A 49 4.44 1.55 -11.14
CA ASN A 49 3.33 2.50 -11.18
C ASN A 49 1.94 1.87 -10.96
N ASN A 50 1.86 0.59 -10.63
CA ASN A 50 0.58 -0.02 -10.25
C ASN A 50 0.16 0.48 -8.87
N ARG A 51 -1.13 0.73 -8.72
CA ARG A 51 -1.72 1.20 -7.47
C ARG A 51 -2.60 0.12 -6.88
N VAL A 52 -2.41 -0.13 -5.59
CA VAL A 52 -3.19 -1.10 -4.83
C VAL A 52 -3.73 -0.40 -3.59
N TRP A 53 -4.98 -0.65 -3.29
CA TRP A 53 -5.64 -0.18 -2.08
C TRP A 53 -5.68 -1.36 -1.12
N MET A 54 -5.33 -1.11 0.13
CA MET A 54 -5.12 -2.16 1.13
C MET A 54 -5.79 -1.75 2.44
N LEU A 55 -6.07 -2.73 3.31
CA LEU A 55 -6.63 -2.45 4.62
C LEU A 55 -5.56 -1.85 5.54
N ASN A 56 -5.96 -0.94 6.43
CA ASN A 56 -5.03 -0.37 7.41
C ASN A 56 -4.38 -1.43 8.30
N GLU A 57 -5.09 -2.53 8.55
CA GLU A 57 -4.60 -3.67 9.35
C GLU A 57 -3.49 -4.46 8.63
N GLU A 58 -3.32 -4.28 7.32
CA GLU A 58 -2.34 -5.00 6.50
C GLU A 58 -1.01 -4.24 6.36
N ILE A 59 -0.98 -2.94 6.70
CA ILE A 59 0.15 -2.04 6.45
C ILE A 59 0.65 -1.42 7.76
N GLU A 60 1.96 -1.19 7.84
CA GLU A 60 2.54 -0.31 8.85
C GLU A 60 3.16 0.91 8.18
N PHE A 61 2.71 2.08 8.61
CA PHE A 61 3.32 3.33 8.19
C PHE A 61 4.61 3.53 8.98
N SER A 62 5.74 3.44 8.31
CA SER A 62 7.01 3.94 8.84
C SER A 62 7.17 5.38 8.41
N ILE A 63 6.58 6.29 9.17
CA ILE A 63 6.85 7.73 9.02
C ILE A 63 8.27 7.93 9.54
N LYS A 64 9.21 8.21 8.65
CA LYS A 64 10.58 8.55 9.00
C LYS A 64 10.80 10.05 8.85
#